data_AF-A0A2E7A1F5-F1
#
_entry.id   AF-A0A2E7A1F5-F1
#
_cell.length_a   1.000
_cell.length_b   1.000
_cell.length_c   1.000
_cell.angle_alpha   90.00
_cell.angle_beta   90.00
_cell.angle_gamma   90.00
#
_symmetry.space_group_name_H-M   'P 1'
#
loop_
_entity.id
_entity.type
_entity.pdbx_description
1 polymer ?
#
loop_
_entity_poly.entity_id
_entity_poly.type
_entity_poly.pdbx_seq_one_letter_code
_entity_poly.pdbx_strand_id
1 'polypeptide(L)'
;MDEVMMTMQTTGMSMAPCVVLVPREHAMSEQLPRLLSDRGWSARLENDPRMAMVEACLARRTLQIHNAWAAERMANPGLIVVEPGNVDNWNELRSALVSHVPDIPIWRWNGEELEVEHDATSTQAADPPPPPPLPFTPEPLSHDEVSMLLHGGSGDTEPSEQP
;
A
#
# COMPACT_ATOMS: atom_id res chain seq x y z
N MET A 1 15.26 -40.67 19.26
CA MET A 1 15.94 -40.18 18.05
C MET A 1 14.86 -39.52 17.24
N ASP A 2 14.92 -38.20 17.28
CA ASP A 2 13.83 -37.25 17.11
C ASP A 2 13.20 -37.23 15.72
N GLU A 3 11.88 -37.23 15.76
CA GLU A 3 10.97 -37.01 14.65
C GLU A 3 11.06 -35.54 14.25
N VAL A 4 11.74 -35.26 13.14
CA VAL A 4 11.81 -33.93 12.54
C VAL A 4 10.43 -33.62 11.95
N MET A 5 9.54 -33.07 12.78
CA MET A 5 8.35 -32.35 12.32
C MET A 5 8.83 -31.11 11.55
N MET A 6 8.98 -31.25 10.23
CA MET A 6 8.90 -30.11 9.33
C MET A 6 7.48 -29.55 9.44
N THR A 7 7.31 -28.55 10.31
CA THR A 7 6.21 -27.61 10.21
C THR A 7 6.34 -26.96 8.83
N MET A 8 5.54 -27.42 7.87
CA MET A 8 5.23 -26.65 6.69
C MET A 8 4.56 -25.38 7.19
N GLN A 9 5.36 -24.34 7.42
CA GLN A 9 4.88 -22.98 7.41
C GLN A 9 4.32 -22.79 6.00
N THR A 10 3.00 -22.99 5.85
CA THR A 10 2.26 -22.33 4.79
C THR A 10 2.47 -20.85 5.02
N THR A 11 3.50 -20.30 4.39
CA THR A 11 3.67 -18.89 4.15
C THR A 11 2.38 -18.46 3.46
N GLY A 12 1.43 -17.92 4.21
CA GLY A 12 0.21 -17.37 3.64
C GLY A 12 0.66 -16.35 2.62
N MET A 13 0.49 -16.64 1.33
CA MET A 13 0.85 -15.71 0.27
C MET A 13 0.00 -14.47 0.48
N SER A 14 0.64 -13.38 0.89
CA SER A 14 -0.02 -12.09 1.07
C SER A 14 -0.58 -11.66 -0.29
N MET A 15 -1.89 -11.52 -0.39
CA MET A 15 -2.55 -11.07 -1.62
C MET A 15 -2.69 -9.56 -1.62
N ALA A 16 -2.44 -8.93 -2.77
CA ALA A 16 -2.61 -7.49 -2.91
C ALA A 16 -4.11 -7.12 -2.87
N PRO A 17 -4.56 -6.17 -2.03
CA PRO A 17 -5.95 -5.74 -2.02
C PRO A 17 -6.32 -5.03 -3.32
N CYS A 18 -7.42 -5.45 -3.94
CA CYS A 18 -7.94 -4.93 -5.20
C CYS A 18 -9.39 -4.53 -5.02
N VAL A 19 -9.77 -3.33 -5.46
CA VAL A 19 -11.17 -2.87 -5.39
C VAL A 19 -11.85 -3.16 -6.71
N VAL A 20 -13.06 -3.70 -6.65
CA VAL A 20 -13.90 -4.00 -7.81
C VAL A 20 -15.19 -3.21 -7.67
N LEU A 21 -15.38 -2.21 -8.54
CA LEU A 21 -16.62 -1.46 -8.67
C LEU A 21 -17.59 -2.25 -9.55
N VAL A 22 -18.69 -2.69 -8.95
CA VAL A 22 -19.72 -3.52 -9.57
C VAL A 22 -21.05 -2.78 -9.54
N PRO A 23 -21.82 -2.73 -10.64
CA PRO A 23 -23.17 -2.17 -10.62
C PRO A 23 -24.05 -2.90 -9.60
N ARG A 24 -24.95 -2.19 -8.92
CA ARG A 24 -25.78 -2.75 -7.83
C ARG A 24 -26.56 -4.01 -8.20
N GLU A 25 -26.97 -4.13 -9.44
CA GLU A 25 -27.83 -5.23 -9.93
C GLU A 25 -27.02 -6.35 -10.61
N HIS A 26 -25.70 -6.22 -10.68
CA HIS A 26 -24.87 -7.14 -11.44
C HIS A 26 -24.34 -8.29 -10.56
N ALA A 27 -24.70 -9.52 -10.93
CA ALA A 27 -24.11 -10.72 -10.34
C ALA A 27 -22.71 -10.93 -10.93
N MET A 28 -21.68 -10.97 -10.08
CA MET A 28 -20.32 -11.25 -10.55
C MET A 28 -20.20 -12.65 -11.14
N SER A 29 -19.60 -12.74 -12.33
CA SER A 29 -19.21 -14.02 -12.91
C SER A 29 -18.19 -14.74 -12.03
N GLU A 30 -18.19 -16.08 -12.04
CA GLU A 30 -17.17 -16.88 -11.33
C GLU A 30 -15.76 -16.73 -11.91
N GLN A 31 -15.62 -16.16 -13.12
CA GLN A 31 -14.35 -16.04 -13.80
C GLN A 31 -13.47 -14.94 -13.20
N LEU A 32 -14.06 -13.80 -12.83
CA LEU A 32 -13.31 -12.68 -12.28
C LEU A 32 -12.63 -13.03 -10.95
N PRO A 33 -13.28 -13.63 -9.93
CA PRO A 33 -12.61 -14.03 -8.70
C PRO A 33 -11.42 -14.97 -8.92
N ARG A 34 -11.54 -15.92 -9.86
CA ARG A 34 -10.46 -16.86 -10.19
C ARG A 34 -9.28 -16.12 -10.81
N LEU A 35 -9.53 -15.25 -11.77
CA LEU A 35 -8.51 -14.42 -12.40
C LEU A 35 -7.78 -13.52 -11.38
N LEU A 36 -8.51 -12.94 -10.43
CA LEU A 36 -7.90 -12.13 -9.37
C LEU A 36 -7.02 -12.98 -8.45
N SER A 37 -7.51 -14.15 -8.04
CA SER A 37 -6.74 -15.09 -7.22
C SER A 37 -5.46 -15.57 -7.92
N ASP A 38 -5.52 -15.87 -9.22
CA ASP A 38 -4.37 -16.31 -10.02
C ASP A 38 -3.30 -15.20 -10.13
N ARG A 39 -3.72 -13.93 -10.07
CA ARG A 39 -2.83 -12.76 -10.00
C ARG A 39 -2.35 -12.44 -8.58
N GLY A 40 -2.77 -13.21 -7.58
CA GLY A 40 -2.47 -12.94 -6.17
C GLY A 40 -3.19 -11.70 -5.63
N TRP A 41 -4.37 -11.37 -6.14
CA TRP A 41 -5.16 -10.21 -5.75
C TRP A 41 -6.39 -10.64 -4.94
N SER A 42 -6.68 -9.88 -3.88
CA SER A 42 -7.86 -10.09 -3.04
C SER A 42 -8.92 -9.03 -3.35
N ALA A 43 -10.08 -9.48 -3.82
CA ALA A 43 -11.16 -8.59 -4.25
C ALA A 43 -11.92 -7.99 -3.06
N ARG A 44 -12.17 -6.69 -3.12
CA ARG A 44 -13.17 -5.97 -2.32
C ARG A 44 -14.23 -5.42 -3.25
N LEU A 45 -15.46 -5.87 -3.10
CA LEU A 45 -16.56 -5.49 -3.97
C LEU A 45 -17.23 -4.22 -3.43
N GLU A 46 -17.34 -3.22 -4.28
CA GLU A 46 -18.02 -1.98 -3.98
C GLU A 46 -19.04 -1.67 -5.06
N ASN A 47 -20.17 -1.07 -4.68
CA ASN A 47 -21.22 -0.66 -5.61
C ASN A 47 -21.42 0.86 -5.67
N ASP A 48 -20.83 1.58 -4.71
CA ASP A 48 -20.85 3.03 -4.67
C ASP A 48 -19.53 3.57 -5.25
N PRO A 49 -19.59 4.39 -6.32
CA PRO A 49 -18.40 4.95 -6.96
C PRO A 49 -17.47 5.71 -6.00
N ARG A 50 -18.03 6.41 -5.00
CA ARG A 50 -17.24 7.21 -4.05
C ARG A 50 -16.56 6.30 -3.03
N MET A 51 -17.28 5.28 -2.54
CA MET A 51 -16.69 4.27 -1.65
C MET A 51 -15.59 3.48 -2.36
N ALA A 52 -15.79 3.10 -3.63
CA ALA A 52 -14.76 2.43 -4.42
C ALA A 52 -13.48 3.28 -4.53
N MET A 53 -13.61 4.60 -4.71
CA MET A 53 -12.47 5.51 -4.70
C MET A 53 -11.76 5.54 -3.34
N VAL A 54 -12.51 5.62 -2.24
CA VAL A 54 -11.94 5.62 -0.88
C VAL A 54 -11.18 4.33 -0.61
N GLU A 55 -11.80 3.18 -0.91
CA GLU A 55 -11.17 1.87 -0.74
C GLU A 55 -9.93 1.71 -1.63
N ALA A 56 -9.96 2.22 -2.87
CA ALA A 56 -8.80 2.17 -3.75
C ALA A 56 -7.63 3.00 -3.19
N CYS A 57 -7.92 4.17 -2.62
CA CYS A 57 -6.92 4.99 -1.92
C CYS A 57 -6.34 4.28 -0.69
N LEU A 58 -7.18 3.58 0.08
CA LEU A 58 -6.75 2.82 1.26
C LEU A 58 -5.92 1.59 0.88
N ALA A 59 -6.33 0.84 -0.15
CA ALA A 59 -5.60 -0.29 -0.68
C ALA A 59 -4.21 0.13 -1.17
N ARG A 60 -4.14 1.23 -1.93
CA ARG A 60 -2.88 1.87 -2.35
C ARG A 60 -1.98 2.18 -1.16
N ARG A 61 -2.50 2.86 -0.12
CA ARG A 61 -1.69 3.22 1.05
C ARG A 61 -1.22 1.99 1.82
N THR A 62 -2.06 0.97 1.94
CA THR A 62 -1.71 -0.30 2.59
C THR A 62 -0.56 -0.98 1.85
N LEU A 63 -0.63 -1.03 0.52
CA LEU A 63 0.44 -1.58 -0.31
C LEU A 63 1.73 -0.76 -0.24
N GLN A 64 1.64 0.57 -0.22
CA GLN A 64 2.82 1.43 -0.03
C GLN A 64 3.52 1.15 1.30
N ILE A 65 2.76 1.02 2.39
CA ILE A 65 3.31 0.68 3.71
C ILE A 65 3.93 -0.71 3.68
N HIS A 66 3.22 -1.71 3.15
CA HIS A 66 3.74 -3.07 3.05
C HIS A 66 5.05 -3.13 2.26
N ASN A 67 5.07 -2.51 1.08
CA ASN A 67 6.22 -2.51 0.19
C ASN A 67 7.43 -1.72 0.73
N ALA A 68 7.24 -0.83 1.70
CA ALA A 68 8.36 -0.15 2.37
C ALA A 68 9.20 -1.10 3.24
N TRP A 69 8.62 -2.22 3.67
CA TRP A 69 9.26 -3.18 4.57
C TRP A 69 9.42 -4.58 3.96
N ALA A 70 8.81 -4.84 2.81
CA ALA A 70 8.85 -6.15 2.15
C ALA A 70 10.12 -6.34 1.31
N ALA A 71 10.67 -7.56 1.33
CA ALA A 71 11.78 -7.96 0.46
C ALA A 71 11.36 -8.01 -1.02
N GLU A 72 10.09 -8.29 -1.28
CA GLU A 72 9.48 -8.30 -2.62
C GLU A 72 8.29 -7.33 -2.64
N ARG A 73 8.21 -6.48 -3.67
CA ARG A 73 7.16 -5.48 -3.79
C ARG A 73 5.93 -6.11 -4.44
N MET A 74 4.77 -5.96 -3.79
CA MET A 74 3.48 -6.28 -4.39
C MET A 74 3.07 -5.17 -5.36
N ALA A 75 2.60 -5.56 -6.55
CA ALA A 75 2.02 -4.61 -7.50
C ALA A 75 0.71 -4.01 -6.94
N ASN A 76 0.41 -2.76 -7.31
CA ASN A 76 -0.88 -2.14 -7.00
C ASN A 76 -1.92 -2.57 -8.04
N PRO A 77 -2.91 -3.40 -7.70
CA PRO A 77 -3.94 -3.81 -8.65
C PRO A 77 -4.93 -2.67 -8.94
N GLY A 78 -5.03 -1.68 -8.06
CA GLY A 78 -5.84 -0.48 -8.24
C GLY A 78 -7.35 -0.75 -8.21
N LEU A 79 -8.07 -0.14 -9.15
CA LEU A 79 -9.52 -0.21 -9.28
C LEU A 79 -9.90 -0.98 -10.54
N ILE A 80 -10.74 -2.01 -10.39
CA ILE A 80 -11.38 -2.72 -11.49
C ILE A 80 -12.82 -2.23 -11.58
N VAL A 81 -13.29 -1.95 -12.79
CA VAL A 81 -14.68 -1.53 -13.04
C VAL A 81 -15.37 -2.53 -13.95
N VAL A 82 -16.51 -3.02 -13.48
CA VAL A 82 -17.39 -3.92 -14.23
C VAL A 82 -18.47 -3.08 -14.88
N GLU A 83 -18.66 -3.23 -16.19
CA GLU A 83 -19.71 -2.53 -16.95
C GLU A 83 -19.76 -1.01 -16.68
N PRO A 84 -18.71 -0.23 -17.04
CA PRO A 84 -18.64 1.20 -16.72
C PRO A 84 -19.83 2.03 -17.24
N GLY A 85 -20.54 1.56 -18.27
CA GLY A 85 -21.77 2.20 -18.78
C GLY A 85 -22.96 2.13 -17.82
N ASN A 86 -22.94 1.19 -16.85
CA ASN A 86 -23.97 1.00 -15.83
C ASN A 86 -23.59 1.63 -14.48
N VAL A 87 -22.45 2.32 -14.42
CA VAL A 87 -21.97 3.01 -13.23
C VAL A 87 -22.32 4.49 -13.32
N ASP A 88 -23.12 4.95 -12.36
CA ASP A 88 -23.51 6.36 -12.30
C ASP A 88 -22.29 7.28 -12.23
N ASN A 89 -22.27 8.29 -13.11
CA ASN A 89 -21.20 9.29 -13.22
C ASN A 89 -19.79 8.70 -13.37
N TRP A 90 -19.65 7.55 -14.04
CA TRP A 90 -18.35 6.89 -14.28
C TRP A 90 -17.28 7.85 -14.83
N ASN A 91 -17.61 8.66 -15.84
CA ASN A 91 -16.66 9.58 -16.46
C ASN A 91 -16.13 10.64 -15.48
N GLU A 92 -16.99 11.14 -14.59
CA GLU A 92 -16.59 12.10 -13.55
C GLU A 92 -15.68 11.44 -12.52
N LEU A 93 -16.03 10.22 -12.07
CA LEU A 93 -15.19 9.44 -11.17
C LEU A 93 -13.82 9.14 -11.79
N ARG A 94 -13.79 8.66 -13.04
CA ARG A 94 -12.56 8.36 -13.76
C ARG A 94 -11.68 9.60 -13.87
N SER A 95 -12.25 10.74 -14.25
CA SER A 95 -11.53 12.01 -14.34
C SER A 95 -10.95 12.43 -12.97
N ALA A 96 -11.74 12.31 -11.90
CA ALA A 96 -11.29 12.60 -10.54
C ALA A 96 -10.16 11.67 -10.08
N LEU A 97 -10.26 10.37 -10.35
CA LEU A 97 -9.22 9.38 -10.04
C LEU A 97 -7.91 9.73 -10.75
N VAL A 98 -7.98 9.95 -12.07
CA VAL A 98 -6.79 10.30 -12.87
C VAL A 98 -6.20 11.64 -12.42
N SER A 99 -7.02 12.61 -12.00
CA SER A 99 -6.53 13.93 -11.57
C SER A 99 -5.93 13.93 -10.17
N HIS A 100 -6.51 13.19 -9.22
CA HIS A 100 -6.15 13.30 -7.80
C HIS A 100 -5.31 12.13 -7.29
N VAL A 101 -5.41 10.96 -7.92
CA VAL A 101 -4.67 9.74 -7.58
C VAL A 101 -4.16 9.04 -8.83
N PRO A 102 -3.31 9.72 -9.62
CA PRO A 102 -2.87 9.26 -10.95
C PRO A 102 -2.04 7.96 -10.94
N ASP A 103 -1.59 7.52 -9.77
CA ASP A 103 -0.80 6.31 -9.57
C ASP A 103 -1.64 5.07 -9.21
N ILE A 104 -2.96 5.20 -9.19
CA ILE A 104 -3.89 4.06 -9.09
C ILE A 104 -4.24 3.61 -10.51
N PRO A 105 -3.88 2.38 -10.93
CA PRO A 105 -4.29 1.85 -12.22
C PRO A 105 -5.79 1.59 -12.23
N ILE A 106 -6.42 1.80 -13.38
CA ILE A 106 -7.83 1.51 -13.60
C ILE A 106 -7.93 0.45 -14.68
N TRP A 107 -8.64 -0.63 -14.35
CA TRP A 107 -8.93 -1.74 -15.25
C TRP A 107 -10.41 -1.80 -15.54
N ARG A 108 -10.75 -2.23 -16.75
CA ARG A 108 -12.11 -2.54 -17.15
C ARG A 108 -12.24 -4.05 -17.32
N TRP A 109 -13.25 -4.63 -16.70
CA TRP A 109 -13.62 -6.03 -16.93
C TRP A 109 -14.64 -6.12 -18.06
N ASN A 110 -14.33 -6.87 -19.11
CA ASN A 110 -15.21 -7.04 -20.28
C ASN A 110 -16.03 -8.36 -20.26
N GLY A 111 -15.86 -9.19 -19.22
CA GLY A 111 -16.47 -10.51 -19.11
C GLY A 111 -15.51 -11.68 -19.30
N GLU A 112 -14.34 -11.44 -19.89
CA GLU A 112 -13.32 -12.47 -20.18
C GLU A 112 -11.93 -12.05 -19.68
N GLU A 113 -11.56 -10.78 -19.87
CA GLU A 113 -10.26 -10.25 -19.50
C GLU A 113 -10.31 -8.84 -18.89
N LEU A 114 -9.16 -8.45 -18.32
CA LEU A 114 -8.95 -7.10 -17.79
C LEU A 114 -8.25 -6.24 -18.85
N GLU A 115 -8.97 -5.23 -19.33
CA GLU A 115 -8.47 -4.20 -20.23
C GLU A 115 -7.93 -3.01 -19.42
N VAL A 116 -6.82 -2.42 -19.87
CA VAL A 116 -6.25 -1.22 -19.24
C VAL A 116 -7.08 0.00 -19.65
N GLU A 117 -7.70 0.68 -18.68
CA GLU A 117 -8.46 1.92 -18.89
C GLU A 117 -7.63 3.17 -18.54
N HIS A 118 -6.76 3.04 -17.52
CA HIS A 118 -5.75 4.02 -17.14
C HIS A 118 -4.53 3.29 -16.59
N ASP A 119 -3.36 3.55 -17.19
CA ASP A 119 -2.11 2.99 -16.73
C ASP A 119 -1.38 3.97 -15.80
N ALA A 120 -1.15 3.53 -14.58
CA ALA A 120 -0.40 4.28 -13.58
C ALA A 120 1.11 4.36 -13.88
N THR A 121 1.64 3.56 -14.83
CA THR A 121 3.08 3.55 -15.16
C THR A 121 3.55 4.84 -15.83
N SER A 122 2.67 5.65 -16.42
CA SER A 122 3.03 6.98 -16.94
C SER A 122 3.24 8.02 -15.84
N THR A 123 2.81 7.72 -14.61
CA THR A 123 2.95 8.61 -13.45
C THR A 123 4.07 8.16 -12.52
N GLN A 124 5.13 7.54 -13.07
CA GLN A 124 6.41 7.45 -12.39
C GLN A 124 6.96 8.89 -12.29
N ALA A 125 6.41 9.62 -11.32
CA ALA A 125 6.86 10.94 -10.93
C ALA A 125 8.36 10.84 -10.69
N ALA A 126 9.09 11.76 -11.31
CA ALA A 126 10.42 12.13 -10.88
C ALA A 126 10.49 12.09 -9.35
N ASP A 127 11.60 11.57 -8.81
CA ASP A 127 11.85 11.58 -7.37
C ASP A 127 11.32 12.89 -6.78
N PRO A 128 10.51 12.83 -5.69
CA PRO A 128 10.05 14.05 -5.05
C PRO A 128 11.28 14.93 -4.85
N PRO A 129 11.23 16.22 -5.21
CA PRO A 129 12.38 17.08 -5.04
C PRO A 129 12.85 16.90 -3.59
N PRO A 130 14.17 16.71 -3.37
CA PRO A 130 14.68 16.43 -2.03
C PRO A 130 14.09 17.46 -1.08
N PRO A 131 13.66 17.04 0.13
CA PRO A 131 13.09 17.97 1.08
C PRO A 131 14.04 19.17 1.21
N PRO A 132 13.51 20.40 1.26
CA PRO A 132 14.37 21.56 1.43
C PRO A 132 15.26 21.31 2.66
N PRO A 133 16.57 21.59 2.56
CA PRO A 133 17.48 21.36 3.67
C PRO A 133 16.91 22.05 4.91
N LEU A 134 16.84 21.31 6.02
CA LEU A 134 16.40 21.88 7.28
C LEU A 134 17.25 23.13 7.54
N PRO A 135 16.65 24.24 8.00
CA PRO A 135 17.41 25.47 8.29
C PRO A 135 18.43 25.29 9.43
N PHE A 136 18.48 24.10 10.01
CA PHE A 136 19.44 23.69 11.01
C PHE A 136 20.23 22.51 10.46
N THR A 137 21.48 22.75 10.08
CA THR A 137 22.50 21.71 10.14
C THR A 137 22.85 21.54 11.61
N PRO A 138 22.38 20.49 12.31
CA PRO A 138 22.90 20.21 13.64
C PRO A 138 24.41 20.02 13.49
N GLU A 139 25.20 20.75 14.27
CA GLU A 139 26.62 20.48 14.35
C GLU A 139 26.79 19.01 14.75
N PRO A 140 27.68 18.25 14.08
CA PRO A 140 27.93 16.88 14.46
C PRO A 140 28.38 16.87 15.91
N LEU A 141 27.66 16.13 16.75
CA LEU A 141 28.03 15.93 18.15
C LEU A 141 29.49 15.50 18.20
N SER A 142 30.26 16.19 19.04
CA SER A 142 31.64 15.84 19.30
C SER A 142 31.71 14.43 19.89
N HIS A 143 32.84 13.75 19.67
CA HIS A 143 33.06 12.40 20.20
C HIS A 143 32.81 12.34 21.72
N ASP A 144 33.15 13.40 22.45
CA ASP A 144 32.97 13.48 23.90
C ASP A 144 31.50 13.56 24.31
N GLU A 145 30.65 14.29 23.57
CA GLU A 145 29.21 14.34 23.80
C GLU A 145 28.55 12.99 23.54
N VAL A 146 29.00 12.27 22.51
CA VAL A 146 28.53 10.91 22.21
C VAL A 146 28.94 9.94 23.33
N SER A 147 30.17 10.03 23.84
CA SER A 147 30.61 9.23 24.98
C SER A 147 29.82 9.51 26.26
N MET A 148 29.48 10.78 26.54
CA MET A 148 28.64 11.13 27.69
C MET A 148 27.21 10.57 27.58
N LEU A 149 26.60 10.61 26.39
CA LEU A 149 25.25 10.08 26.18
C LEU A 149 25.19 8.55 26.30
N LEU A 150 26.26 7.87 25.88
CA LEU A 150 26.33 6.42 25.92
C LEU A 150 26.77 5.87 27.29
N HIS A 151 27.50 6.65 28.09
CA HIS A 151 28.14 6.16 29.33
C HIS A 151 27.78 6.95 30.60
N GLY A 152 27.00 8.04 30.48
CA GLY A 152 26.64 8.93 31.60
C GLY A 152 25.59 8.39 32.58
N GLY A 153 25.23 7.10 32.49
CA GLY A 153 24.23 6.45 33.35
C GLY A 153 24.80 5.71 34.55
N SER A 154 26.04 5.97 34.97
CA SER A 154 26.65 5.28 36.12
C SER A 154 27.31 6.28 37.05
N GLY A 155 26.47 6.98 37.80
CA GLY A 155 26.88 7.89 38.86
C GLY A 155 25.93 7.76 40.04
N ASP A 156 25.90 6.58 40.66
CA ASP A 156 25.46 6.43 42.05
C ASP A 156 26.25 7.44 42.88
N THR A 157 25.58 8.48 43.36
CA THR A 157 26.14 9.39 44.35
C THR A 157 25.49 9.04 45.69
N GLU A 158 26.11 8.10 46.40
CA GLU A 158 25.92 7.95 47.85
C GLU A 158 26.32 9.27 48.54
N PRO A 159 25.47 9.87 49.39
CA PRO A 159 25.91 10.95 50.26
C PRO A 159 26.54 10.35 51.52
N SER A 160 27.88 10.32 51.57
CA SER A 160 28.61 10.09 52.82
C SER A 160 28.65 11.37 53.68
N GLU A 161 28.48 11.12 54.98
CA GLU A 161 28.46 11.95 56.17
C GLU A 161 29.46 13.13 56.31
N GLN A 162 28.88 14.23 56.83
CA GLN A 162 29.31 15.07 57.99
C GLN A 162 30.66 15.80 57.99
N PRO A 163 30.68 16.97 58.67
CA PRO A 163 30.93 17.00 60.13
C PRO A 163 29.69 17.31 60.98
#